data_AF-A0A941TYX6-F1
#
_entry.id   AF-A0A941TYX6-F1
#
_cell.length_a   1.000
_cell.length_b   1.000
_cell.length_c   1.000
_cell.angle_alpha   90.00
_cell.angle_beta   90.00
_cell.angle_gamma   90.00
#
_symmetry.space_group_name_H-M   'P 1'
#
loop_
_entity.id
_entity.type
_entity.pdbx_description
1 polymer ?
#
loop_
_entity_poly.entity_id
_entity_poly.type
_entity_poly.pdbx_seq_one_letter_code
_entity_poly.pdbx_strand_id
1 'polypeptide(L)'
;MNAAPTPADSTSPSAYPEPDIAYAIGWEHARRGCVPPAEQLQPDNPVRLGWEAGRARFGRRTLPADHHVRQWLRLRLDAWQQGLGFEPLQLNPALLRHIEPRCCPVTGAALTRGRGGPDDATVTRINAGAGWALGNLAVISARAHRAKAAHGPQAALDFARRIEDGGPAAIAGLDAAQWQRLAVLTAFATPLPHGRAATLPLLVLPPPRLQVLNPAQALQVMLSLQFTRAGHARRCTALAARLPSADARHAFHAFLHTLLARRLAAGRCADTDGERARVERLWLDPLVNRRWQRLVLQLDAAACEQLVAFAVERGLAGAALRWRPQQAATEGWALGARAPAAPEAGRAPAGEAAASIPAAVSPALRTAQARYASRPACQPQPALPAPLAAQG
;
A
#
# COMPACT_ATOMS: atom_id res chain seq x y z
N MET A 1 -51.96 0.32 -9.68
CA MET A 1 -51.19 -0.85 -10.15
C MET A 1 -50.13 -0.33 -11.11
N ASN A 2 -48.88 -0.24 -10.67
CA ASN A 2 -47.71 -0.02 -11.52
C ASN A 2 -46.56 -0.76 -10.84
N ALA A 3 -45.99 -1.74 -11.55
CA ALA A 3 -44.98 -2.66 -11.05
C ALA A 3 -43.67 -1.93 -10.74
N ALA A 4 -43.09 -2.23 -9.58
CA ALA A 4 -41.75 -1.78 -9.20
C ALA A 4 -40.70 -2.49 -10.07
N PRO A 5 -39.66 -1.79 -10.57
CA PRO A 5 -38.56 -2.44 -11.25
C PRO A 5 -37.65 -3.15 -10.24
N THR A 6 -37.41 -4.43 -10.48
CA THR A 6 -36.46 -5.30 -9.77
C THR A 6 -35.04 -4.70 -9.84
N PRO A 7 -34.24 -4.72 -8.75
CA PRO A 7 -32.87 -4.23 -8.81
C PRO A 7 -32.03 -5.17 -9.68
N ALA A 8 -31.38 -4.61 -10.69
CA ALA A 8 -30.38 -5.30 -11.50
C ALA A 8 -29.18 -5.66 -10.60
N ASP A 9 -28.90 -6.96 -10.52
CA ASP A 9 -27.67 -7.52 -9.95
C ASP A 9 -26.46 -6.89 -10.65
N SER A 10 -25.78 -5.99 -9.94
CA SER A 10 -24.52 -5.40 -10.37
C SER A 10 -23.35 -6.26 -9.91
N THR A 11 -23.33 -7.52 -10.35
CA THR A 11 -22.13 -8.34 -10.32
C THR A 11 -21.39 -8.09 -11.62
N SER A 12 -20.43 -7.16 -11.64
CA SER A 12 -19.42 -7.14 -12.70
C SER A 12 -18.44 -8.28 -12.43
N PRO A 13 -18.46 -9.38 -13.21
CA PRO A 13 -17.45 -10.41 -13.07
C PRO A 13 -16.15 -9.88 -13.69
N SER A 14 -15.01 -10.15 -13.04
CA SER A 14 -13.67 -9.94 -13.60
C SER A 14 -13.63 -10.33 -15.08
N ALA A 15 -13.38 -9.37 -15.98
CA ALA A 15 -13.44 -9.54 -17.43
C ALA A 15 -12.33 -10.44 -18.03
N TYR A 16 -11.62 -11.21 -17.21
CA TYR A 16 -10.56 -12.12 -17.66
C TYR A 16 -10.77 -13.52 -17.08
N PRO A 17 -10.95 -14.56 -17.91
CA PRO A 17 -10.91 -15.93 -17.43
C PRO A 17 -9.52 -16.26 -16.87
N GLU A 18 -9.49 -16.95 -15.74
CA GLU A 18 -8.31 -17.32 -14.93
C GLU A 18 -7.03 -17.74 -15.71
N PRO A 19 -7.08 -18.63 -16.71
CA PRO A 19 -5.87 -19.04 -17.45
C PRO A 19 -5.24 -17.91 -18.27
N ASP A 20 -5.95 -16.82 -18.57
CA ASP A 20 -5.40 -15.66 -19.28
C ASP A 20 -4.43 -14.85 -18.41
N ILE A 21 -4.68 -14.75 -17.09
CA ILE A 21 -3.82 -14.00 -16.17
C ILE A 21 -2.48 -14.72 -15.96
N ALA A 22 -2.53 -16.02 -15.67
CA ALA A 22 -1.33 -16.84 -15.45
C ALA A 22 -0.47 -16.93 -16.73
N TYR A 23 -1.10 -17.11 -17.88
CA TYR A 23 -0.42 -17.06 -19.17
C TYR A 23 0.22 -15.69 -19.43
N ALA A 24 -0.49 -14.60 -19.13
CA ALA A 24 0.04 -13.24 -19.24
C ALA A 24 1.29 -13.01 -18.38
N ILE A 25 1.31 -13.57 -17.15
CA ILE A 25 2.47 -13.49 -16.26
C ILE A 25 3.66 -14.19 -16.90
N GLY A 26 3.48 -15.42 -17.40
CA GLY A 26 4.52 -16.16 -18.13
C GLY A 26 5.06 -15.40 -19.34
N TRP A 27 4.16 -14.83 -20.14
CA TRP A 27 4.52 -14.01 -21.30
C TRP A 27 5.37 -12.80 -20.94
N GLU A 28 5.03 -12.08 -19.86
CA GLU A 28 5.81 -10.93 -19.39
C GLU A 28 7.17 -11.35 -18.81
N HIS A 29 7.28 -12.51 -18.15
CA HIS A 29 8.57 -13.08 -17.79
C HIS A 29 9.47 -13.26 -19.02
N ALA A 30 8.94 -13.85 -20.08
CA ALA A 30 9.69 -14.05 -21.33
C ALA A 30 10.07 -12.73 -21.99
N ARG A 31 9.15 -11.75 -22.04
CA ARG A 31 9.40 -10.40 -22.56
C ARG A 31 10.55 -9.70 -21.85
N ARG A 32 10.70 -9.96 -20.54
CA ARG A 32 11.74 -9.40 -19.66
C ARG A 32 13.02 -10.25 -19.58
N GLY A 33 13.12 -11.33 -20.37
CA GLY A 33 14.25 -12.26 -20.29
C GLY A 33 14.41 -12.92 -18.93
N CYS A 34 13.32 -13.00 -18.14
CA CYS A 34 13.30 -13.60 -16.83
C CYS A 34 12.73 -15.02 -16.90
N VAL A 35 13.32 -15.94 -16.13
CA VAL A 35 12.77 -17.28 -15.95
C VAL A 35 11.77 -17.24 -14.78
N PRO A 36 10.55 -17.78 -14.93
CA PRO A 36 9.64 -17.99 -13.81
C PRO A 36 10.28 -18.89 -12.72
N PRO A 37 9.83 -18.82 -11.47
CA PRO A 37 10.27 -19.76 -10.43
C PRO A 37 10.05 -21.21 -10.86
N ALA A 38 10.92 -22.12 -10.43
CA ALA A 38 10.93 -23.51 -10.90
C ALA A 38 9.61 -24.24 -10.66
N GLU A 39 8.91 -23.88 -9.57
CA GLU A 39 7.60 -24.42 -9.21
C GLU A 39 6.54 -24.13 -10.27
N GLN A 40 6.72 -23.08 -11.08
CA GLN A 40 5.81 -22.68 -12.15
C GLN A 40 6.14 -23.30 -13.50
N LEU A 41 7.20 -24.10 -13.59
CA LEU A 41 7.67 -24.74 -14.81
C LEU A 41 7.19 -26.20 -14.94
N GLN A 42 6.20 -26.60 -14.16
CA GLN A 42 5.53 -27.89 -14.33
C GLN A 42 4.83 -27.98 -15.69
N PRO A 43 4.74 -29.19 -16.30
CA PRO A 43 3.94 -29.40 -17.50
C PRO A 43 2.52 -28.86 -17.31
N ASP A 44 1.94 -28.29 -18.37
CA ASP A 44 0.58 -27.72 -18.40
C ASP A 44 0.29 -26.52 -17.49
N ASN A 45 1.28 -26.02 -16.71
CA ASN A 45 1.12 -24.79 -15.96
C ASN A 45 0.96 -23.59 -16.93
N PRO A 46 -0.12 -22.79 -16.86
CA PRO A 46 -0.33 -21.67 -17.78
C PRO A 46 0.81 -20.64 -17.77
N VAL A 47 1.50 -20.45 -16.63
CA VAL A 47 2.68 -19.58 -16.53
C VAL A 47 3.81 -20.11 -17.40
N ARG A 48 4.08 -21.42 -17.38
CA ARG A 48 5.08 -22.04 -18.25
C ARG A 48 4.71 -21.86 -19.72
N LEU A 49 3.46 -22.15 -20.08
CA LEU A 49 3.00 -22.07 -21.47
C LEU A 49 3.10 -20.65 -22.02
N GLY A 50 2.72 -19.65 -21.22
CA GLY A 50 2.89 -18.24 -21.59
C GLY A 50 4.35 -17.84 -21.75
N TRP A 51 5.22 -18.37 -20.88
CA TRP A 51 6.67 -18.12 -20.94
C TRP A 51 7.32 -18.76 -22.18
N GLU A 52 7.01 -20.01 -22.49
CA GLU A 52 7.52 -20.70 -23.69
C GLU A 52 7.06 -20.01 -24.97
N ALA A 53 5.78 -19.64 -25.07
CA ALA A 53 5.24 -18.89 -26.20
C ALA A 53 5.91 -17.52 -26.34
N GLY A 54 6.10 -16.80 -25.23
CA GLY A 54 6.82 -15.53 -25.23
C GLY A 54 8.29 -15.70 -25.65
N ARG A 55 8.97 -16.77 -25.20
CA ARG A 55 10.35 -17.05 -25.60
C ARG A 55 10.47 -17.29 -27.10
N ALA A 56 9.55 -18.06 -27.69
CA ALA A 56 9.48 -18.25 -29.12
C ALA A 56 9.26 -16.91 -29.86
N ARG A 57 8.46 -16.00 -29.29
CA ARG A 57 8.15 -14.69 -29.88
C ARG A 57 9.29 -13.67 -29.82
N PHE A 58 9.92 -13.54 -28.65
CA PHE A 58 10.91 -12.50 -28.38
C PHE A 58 12.33 -12.95 -28.70
N GLY A 59 12.63 -14.25 -28.58
CA GLY A 59 13.98 -14.78 -28.75
C GLY A 59 14.99 -14.02 -27.89
N ARG A 60 16.02 -13.46 -28.53
CA ARG A 60 17.04 -12.61 -27.87
C ARG A 60 16.62 -11.14 -27.67
N ARG A 61 15.50 -10.71 -28.25
CA ARG A 61 15.02 -9.32 -28.20
C ARG A 61 14.12 -9.09 -26.98
N THR A 62 14.72 -9.15 -25.79
CA THR A 62 14.04 -8.96 -24.51
C THR A 62 14.27 -7.56 -23.93
N LEU A 63 13.30 -7.07 -23.16
CA LEU A 63 13.47 -5.86 -22.36
C LEU A 63 14.27 -6.15 -21.09
N PRO A 64 15.09 -5.20 -20.59
CA PRO A 64 15.85 -5.39 -19.36
C PRO A 64 14.93 -5.54 -18.14
N ALA A 65 15.43 -6.28 -17.15
CA ALA A 65 14.77 -6.54 -15.88
C ALA A 65 15.69 -6.16 -14.70
N ASP A 66 15.53 -4.91 -14.23
CA ASP A 66 16.11 -4.47 -12.97
C ASP A 66 15.40 -5.15 -11.77
N HIS A 67 15.87 -4.85 -10.55
CA HIS A 67 15.31 -5.47 -9.35
C HIS A 67 13.81 -5.14 -9.15
N HIS A 68 13.36 -3.93 -9.50
CA HIS A 68 11.95 -3.54 -9.41
C HIS A 68 11.08 -4.30 -10.41
N VAL A 69 11.57 -4.54 -11.63
CA VAL A 69 10.88 -5.37 -12.62
C VAL A 69 10.73 -6.80 -12.09
N ARG A 70 11.79 -7.38 -11.51
CA ARG A 70 11.75 -8.73 -10.93
C ARG A 70 10.79 -8.81 -9.74
N GLN A 71 10.82 -7.81 -8.87
CA GLN A 71 9.89 -7.71 -7.74
C GLN A 71 8.44 -7.57 -8.23
N TRP A 72 8.18 -6.73 -9.23
CA TRP A 72 6.86 -6.58 -9.83
C TRP A 72 6.34 -7.90 -10.43
N LEU A 73 7.17 -8.64 -11.17
CA LEU A 73 6.82 -9.97 -11.69
C LEU A 73 6.51 -10.95 -10.56
N ARG A 74 7.31 -10.95 -9.49
CA ARG A 74 7.09 -11.77 -8.29
C ARG A 74 5.76 -11.44 -7.62
N LEU A 75 5.45 -10.16 -7.42
CA LEU A 75 4.19 -9.73 -6.81
C LEU A 75 2.97 -10.16 -7.63
N ARG A 76 3.05 -10.12 -8.96
CA ARG A 76 1.97 -10.61 -9.84
C ARG A 76 1.74 -12.10 -9.69
N LEU A 77 2.83 -12.87 -9.63
CA LEU A 77 2.77 -14.30 -9.42
C LEU A 77 2.20 -14.64 -8.03
N ASP A 78 2.70 -13.99 -6.99
CA ASP A 78 2.24 -14.19 -5.61
C ASP A 78 0.75 -13.82 -5.46
N ALA A 79 0.31 -12.74 -6.10
CA ALA A 79 -1.10 -12.34 -6.13
C ALA A 79 -1.98 -13.43 -6.75
N TRP A 80 -1.61 -13.94 -7.93
CA TRP A 80 -2.34 -15.00 -8.61
C TRP A 80 -2.38 -16.30 -7.79
N GLN A 81 -1.24 -16.71 -7.22
CA GLN A 81 -1.16 -17.91 -6.37
C GLN A 81 -2.04 -17.80 -5.12
N GLN A 82 -2.16 -16.60 -4.55
CA GLN A 82 -2.99 -16.36 -3.36
C GLN A 82 -4.47 -16.10 -3.70
N GLY A 83 -4.86 -16.04 -4.98
CA GLY A 83 -6.20 -15.63 -5.38
C GLY A 83 -6.54 -14.20 -5.01
N LEU A 84 -5.55 -13.31 -5.00
CA LEU A 84 -5.70 -11.90 -4.66
C LEU A 84 -5.75 -11.05 -5.91
N GLY A 85 -6.60 -10.02 -5.90
CA GLY A 85 -6.60 -9.00 -6.95
C GLY A 85 -5.23 -8.33 -7.09
N PHE A 86 -4.85 -8.01 -8.32
CA PHE A 86 -3.64 -7.26 -8.66
C PHE A 86 -4.01 -6.14 -9.61
N GLU A 87 -3.74 -4.88 -9.26
CA GLU A 87 -4.11 -3.70 -10.04
C GLU A 87 -3.07 -3.43 -11.14
N PRO A 88 -3.32 -3.80 -12.42
CA PRO A 88 -2.27 -3.89 -13.43
C PRO A 88 -1.85 -2.53 -14.01
N LEU A 89 -2.68 -1.49 -13.89
CA LEU A 89 -2.41 -0.20 -14.50
C LEU A 89 -1.45 0.64 -13.65
N GLN A 90 -1.72 0.70 -12.35
CA GLN A 90 -0.98 1.58 -11.43
C GLN A 90 0.18 0.86 -10.74
N LEU A 91 0.07 -0.45 -10.48
CA LEU A 91 1.13 -1.22 -9.87
C LEU A 91 2.15 -1.68 -10.92
N ASN A 92 3.19 -0.89 -11.08
CA ASN A 92 4.27 -1.10 -12.05
C ASN A 92 5.66 -0.88 -11.41
N PRO A 93 6.76 -1.23 -12.11
CA PRO A 93 8.11 -1.06 -11.58
C PRO A 93 8.48 0.39 -11.20
N ALA A 94 7.93 1.40 -11.87
CA ALA A 94 8.18 2.80 -11.55
C ALA A 94 7.53 3.20 -10.22
N LEU A 95 6.33 2.67 -9.92
CA LEU A 95 5.72 2.82 -8.61
C LEU A 95 6.58 2.19 -7.52
N LEU A 96 7.05 0.94 -7.73
CA LEU A 96 7.89 0.24 -6.74
C LEU A 96 9.15 1.03 -6.38
N ARG A 97 9.78 1.65 -7.39
CA ARG A 97 10.92 2.56 -7.18
C ARG A 97 10.57 3.80 -6.35
N HIS A 98 9.36 4.31 -6.51
CA HIS A 98 8.92 5.54 -5.86
C HIS A 98 8.47 5.33 -4.40
N ILE A 99 8.07 4.12 -4.02
CA ILE A 99 7.55 3.81 -2.68
C ILE A 99 8.59 3.18 -1.75
N GLU A 100 9.82 2.95 -2.22
CA GLU A 100 10.88 2.31 -1.45
C GLU A 100 11.62 3.34 -0.57
N PRO A 101 11.47 3.28 0.76
CA PRO A 101 12.17 4.17 1.68
C PRO A 101 13.60 3.66 1.95
N ARG A 102 14.46 4.53 2.50
CA ARG A 102 15.80 4.10 2.96
C ARG A 102 15.75 3.29 4.25
N CYS A 103 14.87 3.65 5.17
CA CYS A 103 14.69 2.98 6.45
C CYS A 103 13.28 2.39 6.56
N CYS A 104 13.17 1.28 7.29
CA CYS A 104 11.88 0.68 7.58
C CYS A 104 11.03 1.62 8.44
N PRO A 105 9.79 1.95 8.04
CA PRO A 105 8.93 2.82 8.83
C PRO A 105 8.49 2.18 10.16
N VAL A 106 8.59 0.86 10.31
CA VAL A 106 8.24 0.15 11.54
C VAL A 106 9.47 0.01 12.46
N THR A 107 10.57 -0.54 11.96
CA THR A 107 11.74 -0.87 12.79
C THR A 107 12.79 0.24 12.87
N GLY A 108 12.72 1.25 12.00
CA GLY A 108 13.72 2.32 11.89
C GLY A 108 15.06 1.90 11.28
N ALA A 109 15.30 0.60 11.10
CA ALA A 109 16.54 0.07 10.52
C ALA A 109 16.64 0.38 9.03
N ALA A 110 17.87 0.57 8.54
CA ALA A 110 18.16 0.71 7.11
C ALA A 110 17.74 -0.55 6.36
N LEU A 111 17.02 -0.40 5.26
CA LEU A 111 16.56 -1.52 4.46
C LEU A 111 17.69 -2.06 3.58
N THR A 112 17.84 -3.38 3.55
CA THR A 112 18.77 -4.10 2.66
C THR A 112 18.03 -4.70 1.46
N ARG A 113 18.78 -5.14 0.44
CA ARG A 113 18.21 -5.78 -0.75
C ARG A 113 18.95 -7.07 -1.06
N GLY A 114 18.20 -8.16 -1.24
CA GLY A 114 18.71 -9.42 -1.77
C GLY A 114 19.74 -10.11 -0.87
N ARG A 115 19.74 -9.83 0.44
CA ARG A 115 20.62 -10.49 1.41
C ARG A 115 19.93 -11.65 2.14
N GLY A 116 18.62 -11.84 1.96
CA GLY A 116 17.83 -12.81 2.70
C GLY A 116 17.68 -12.49 4.19
N GLY A 117 18.09 -11.29 4.62
CA GLY A 117 18.18 -10.90 6.03
C GLY A 117 16.87 -10.38 6.63
N PRO A 118 16.82 -10.14 7.95
CA PRO A 118 15.63 -9.61 8.62
C PRO A 118 15.27 -8.19 8.20
N ASP A 119 16.22 -7.40 7.73
CA ASP A 119 16.02 -6.01 7.28
C ASP A 119 15.88 -5.88 5.74
N ASP A 120 15.74 -6.99 5.03
CA ASP A 120 15.50 -6.96 3.59
C ASP A 120 14.16 -6.28 3.26
N ALA A 121 14.19 -5.36 2.29
CA ALA A 121 13.05 -4.61 1.80
C ALA A 121 11.96 -5.53 1.25
N THR A 122 10.78 -5.51 1.86
CA THR A 122 9.64 -6.33 1.51
C THR A 122 8.42 -5.46 1.23
N VAL A 123 7.90 -5.52 -0.01
CA VAL A 123 6.64 -4.86 -0.38
C VAL A 123 5.50 -5.59 0.33
N THR A 124 4.73 -4.84 1.11
CA THR A 124 3.72 -5.39 2.01
C THR A 124 2.38 -4.74 1.76
N ARG A 125 1.33 -5.57 1.65
CA ARG A 125 -0.06 -5.12 1.71
C ARG A 125 -0.38 -4.69 3.14
N ILE A 126 -0.71 -3.42 3.32
CA ILE A 126 -0.96 -2.83 4.63
C ILE A 126 -2.32 -3.29 5.15
N ASN A 127 -3.38 -3.14 4.35
CA ASN A 127 -4.64 -3.80 4.56
C ASN A 127 -4.59 -5.21 3.94
N ALA A 128 -4.63 -6.23 4.79
CA ALA A 128 -4.57 -7.64 4.37
C ALA A 128 -5.86 -8.12 3.67
N GLY A 129 -6.99 -7.44 3.88
CA GLY A 129 -8.27 -7.72 3.21
C GLY A 129 -8.38 -7.12 1.80
N ALA A 130 -7.40 -6.32 1.39
CA ALA A 130 -7.29 -5.75 0.05
C ALA A 130 -6.25 -6.49 -0.80
N GLY A 131 -6.43 -6.45 -2.12
CA GLY A 131 -5.47 -6.92 -3.10
C GLY A 131 -4.22 -6.05 -3.21
N TRP A 132 -3.41 -6.35 -4.22
CA TRP A 132 -2.20 -5.63 -4.58
C TRP A 132 -2.55 -4.39 -5.40
N ALA A 133 -2.72 -3.26 -4.74
CA ALA A 133 -3.17 -2.01 -5.36
C ALA A 133 -2.40 -0.79 -4.86
N LEU A 134 -2.35 0.26 -5.68
CA LEU A 134 -1.84 1.57 -5.27
C LEU A 134 -2.59 2.03 -4.02
N GLY A 135 -1.87 2.64 -3.07
CA GLY A 135 -2.49 3.11 -1.84
C GLY A 135 -2.58 2.08 -0.73
N ASN A 136 -2.41 0.79 -1.03
CA ASN A 136 -2.41 -0.28 -0.04
C ASN A 136 -1.00 -0.88 0.22
N LEU A 137 0.04 -0.34 -0.42
CA LEU A 137 1.39 -0.90 -0.35
C LEU A 137 2.32 0.00 0.44
N ALA A 138 3.18 -0.62 1.26
CA ALA A 138 4.37 0.00 1.80
C ALA A 138 5.53 -1.00 1.76
N VAL A 139 6.76 -0.49 1.67
CA VAL A 139 7.96 -1.30 1.83
C VAL A 139 8.41 -1.24 3.29
N ILE A 140 8.49 -2.40 3.93
CA ILE A 140 8.95 -2.57 5.31
C ILE A 140 10.00 -3.68 5.36
N SER A 141 10.67 -3.85 6.51
CA SER A 141 11.66 -4.92 6.69
C SER A 141 10.99 -6.30 6.67
N ALA A 142 11.72 -7.33 6.24
CA ALA A 142 11.23 -8.70 6.19
C ALA A 142 10.75 -9.18 7.57
N ARG A 143 11.39 -8.77 8.67
CA ARG A 143 10.91 -9.05 10.03
C ARG A 143 9.57 -8.39 10.35
N ALA A 144 9.40 -7.11 9.99
CA ALA A 144 8.13 -6.40 10.21
C ALA A 144 7.01 -6.98 9.34
N HIS A 145 7.32 -7.39 8.11
CA HIS A 145 6.39 -8.10 7.23
C HIS A 145 5.92 -9.41 7.85
N ARG A 146 6.85 -10.26 8.32
CA ARG A 146 6.53 -11.53 8.98
C ARG A 146 5.71 -11.34 10.25
N ALA A 147 6.11 -10.39 11.10
CA ALA A 147 5.38 -10.08 12.33
C ALA A 147 3.97 -9.55 12.04
N LYS A 148 3.82 -8.68 11.04
CA LYS A 148 2.51 -8.17 10.62
C LYS A 148 1.58 -9.30 10.22
N ALA A 149 2.04 -10.20 9.34
CA ALA A 149 1.19 -11.22 8.72
C ALA A 149 -0.18 -10.63 8.29
N ALA A 150 -1.28 -11.20 8.82
CA ALA A 150 -2.64 -10.71 8.63
C ALA A 150 -3.17 -9.82 9.78
N HIS A 151 -2.36 -9.52 10.80
CA HIS A 151 -2.79 -8.71 11.93
C HIS A 151 -3.14 -7.28 11.52
N GLY A 152 -4.29 -6.82 12.00
CA GLY A 152 -4.77 -5.45 11.86
C GLY A 152 -4.31 -4.53 13.00
N PRO A 153 -4.76 -3.27 12.99
CA PRO A 153 -4.31 -2.25 13.94
C PRO A 153 -4.59 -2.61 15.40
N GLN A 154 -5.76 -3.17 15.72
CA GLN A 154 -6.12 -3.52 17.10
C GLN A 154 -5.21 -4.63 17.65
N ALA A 155 -5.01 -5.72 16.90
CA ALA A 155 -4.13 -6.81 17.31
C ALA A 155 -2.68 -6.31 17.55
N ALA A 156 -2.18 -5.42 16.69
CA ALA A 156 -0.87 -4.81 16.87
C ALA A 156 -0.77 -3.97 18.16
N LEU A 157 -1.81 -3.21 18.52
CA LEU A 157 -1.86 -2.49 19.81
C LEU A 157 -1.92 -3.45 21.00
N ASP A 158 -2.67 -4.55 20.88
CA ASP A 158 -2.78 -5.54 21.94
C ASP A 158 -1.43 -6.25 22.18
N PHE A 159 -0.65 -6.52 21.13
CA PHE A 159 0.72 -7.00 21.29
C PHE A 159 1.63 -5.98 21.98
N ALA A 160 1.56 -4.70 21.61
CA ALA A 160 2.35 -3.66 22.28
C ALA A 160 2.02 -3.59 23.78
N ARG A 161 0.72 -3.54 24.14
CA ARG A 161 0.27 -3.49 25.53
C ARG A 161 0.74 -4.70 26.33
N ARG A 162 0.62 -5.90 25.76
CA ARG A 162 1.10 -7.13 26.41
C ARG A 162 2.58 -7.09 26.75
N ILE A 163 3.40 -6.45 25.92
CA ILE A 163 4.84 -6.27 26.20
C ILE A 163 5.03 -5.23 27.32
N GLU A 164 4.30 -4.11 27.27
CA GLU A 164 4.36 -3.04 28.27
C GLU A 164 3.86 -3.47 29.65
N ASP A 165 2.86 -4.35 29.71
CA ASP A 165 2.25 -4.89 30.94
C ASP A 165 3.09 -6.00 31.61
N GLY A 166 4.39 -6.09 31.28
CA GLY A 166 5.32 -7.05 31.88
C GLY A 166 5.42 -8.40 31.17
N GLY A 167 4.93 -8.50 29.93
CA GLY A 167 5.10 -9.67 29.08
C GLY A 167 6.53 -9.82 28.52
N PRO A 168 6.71 -10.62 27.45
CA PRO A 168 8.04 -10.81 26.85
C PRO A 168 8.56 -9.51 26.23
N ALA A 169 9.89 -9.34 26.19
CA ALA A 169 10.51 -8.13 25.62
C ALA A 169 10.16 -7.86 24.14
N ALA A 170 9.83 -8.91 23.39
CA ALA A 170 9.38 -8.83 22.00
C ALA A 170 8.38 -9.94 21.66
N ILE A 171 7.46 -9.66 20.74
CA ILE A 171 6.52 -10.63 20.17
C ILE A 171 6.76 -10.67 18.66
N ALA A 172 6.92 -11.88 18.10
CA ALA A 172 7.26 -12.11 16.69
C ALA A 172 8.49 -11.29 16.19
N GLY A 173 9.44 -11.01 17.10
CA GLY A 173 10.65 -10.26 16.78
C GLY A 173 10.49 -8.73 16.73
N LEU A 174 9.34 -8.20 17.17
CA LEU A 174 9.12 -6.76 17.34
C LEU A 174 8.91 -6.40 18.82
N ASP A 175 9.50 -5.28 19.25
CA ASP A 175 9.27 -4.67 20.56
C ASP A 175 7.95 -3.87 20.62
N ALA A 176 7.60 -3.35 21.79
CA ALA A 176 6.36 -2.59 21.98
C ALA A 176 6.26 -1.35 21.06
N ALA A 177 7.34 -0.58 20.93
CA ALA A 177 7.36 0.63 20.11
C ALA A 177 7.19 0.30 18.62
N GLN A 178 7.81 -0.78 18.15
CA GLN A 178 7.67 -1.29 16.79
C GLN A 178 6.25 -1.80 16.52
N TRP A 179 5.63 -2.49 17.48
CA TRP A 179 4.22 -2.88 17.38
C TRP A 179 3.28 -1.68 17.33
N GLN A 180 3.51 -0.64 18.13
CA GLN A 180 2.73 0.60 18.06
C GLN A 180 2.89 1.30 16.70
N ARG A 181 4.10 1.38 16.16
CA ARG A 181 4.35 1.93 14.82
C ARG A 181 3.63 1.11 13.73
N LEU A 182 3.65 -0.22 13.83
CA LEU A 182 2.93 -1.10 12.91
C LEU A 182 1.40 -0.95 13.03
N ALA A 183 0.87 -0.73 14.23
CA ALA A 183 -0.54 -0.45 14.44
C ALA A 183 -0.97 0.85 13.74
N VAL A 184 -0.19 1.92 13.87
CA VAL A 184 -0.46 3.20 13.20
C VAL A 184 -0.36 3.06 11.68
N LEU A 185 0.66 2.35 11.18
CA LEU A 185 0.83 2.09 9.75
C LEU A 185 -0.35 1.33 9.16
N THR A 186 -0.81 0.26 9.84
CA THR A 186 -1.96 -0.53 9.40
C THR A 186 -3.29 0.21 9.53
N ALA A 187 -3.42 1.10 10.52
CA ALA A 187 -4.58 1.96 10.68
C ALA A 187 -4.78 2.90 9.47
N PHE A 188 -3.72 3.40 8.82
CA PHE A 188 -3.89 4.27 7.65
C PHE A 188 -4.71 3.63 6.52
N ALA A 189 -4.52 2.33 6.26
CA ALA A 189 -5.22 1.60 5.20
C ALA A 189 -6.43 0.79 5.71
N THR A 190 -6.79 0.92 6.98
CA THR A 190 -7.93 0.22 7.59
C THR A 190 -8.97 1.23 8.05
N PRO A 191 -10.23 1.16 7.56
CA PRO A 191 -11.29 2.01 8.08
C PRO A 191 -11.49 1.80 9.57
N LEU A 192 -11.49 2.88 10.34
CA LEU A 192 -11.67 2.85 11.80
C LEU A 192 -12.79 3.82 12.20
N PRO A 193 -13.52 3.54 13.30
CA PRO A 193 -14.38 4.54 13.93
C PRO A 193 -13.58 5.80 14.27
N HIS A 194 -14.17 6.98 14.05
CA HIS A 194 -13.51 8.28 14.25
C HIS A 194 -12.78 8.40 15.58
N GLY A 195 -13.46 8.07 16.69
CA GLY A 195 -12.87 8.14 18.03
C GLY A 195 -11.62 7.26 18.19
N ARG A 196 -11.61 6.07 17.57
CA ARG A 196 -10.42 5.20 17.58
C ARG A 196 -9.29 5.83 16.76
N ALA A 197 -9.57 6.24 15.52
CA ALA A 197 -8.57 6.87 14.65
C ALA A 197 -7.96 8.14 15.26
N ALA A 198 -8.79 8.96 15.91
CA ALA A 198 -8.41 10.19 16.61
C ALA A 198 -7.44 9.98 17.77
N THR A 199 -7.53 8.82 18.45
CA THR A 199 -6.72 8.54 19.65
C THR A 199 -5.37 7.90 19.34
N LEU A 200 -5.12 7.51 18.08
CA LEU A 200 -3.84 6.94 17.69
C LEU A 200 -2.75 8.02 17.58
N PRO A 201 -1.61 7.86 18.28
CA PRO A 201 -0.46 8.75 18.10
C PRO A 201 0.15 8.56 16.71
N LEU A 202 0.60 9.64 16.04
CA LEU A 202 1.25 9.55 14.72
C LEU A 202 2.72 9.12 14.84
N LEU A 203 2.94 7.89 15.32
CA LEU A 203 4.27 7.32 15.56
C LEU A 203 5.03 6.98 14.27
N VAL A 204 4.33 7.02 13.14
CA VAL A 204 4.89 6.82 11.82
C VAL A 204 4.14 7.72 10.85
N LEU A 205 4.86 8.45 10.00
CA LEU A 205 4.24 9.18 8.91
C LEU A 205 3.86 8.18 7.80
N PRO A 206 2.82 8.45 6.98
CA PRO A 206 2.44 7.54 5.90
C PRO A 206 3.57 7.44 4.87
N PRO A 207 4.06 6.24 4.54
CA PRO A 207 5.05 6.03 3.47
C PRO A 207 4.54 6.60 2.14
N PRO A 208 5.45 6.90 1.18
CA PRO A 208 5.06 7.48 -0.09
C PRO A 208 3.98 6.65 -0.77
N ARG A 209 2.92 7.33 -1.24
CA ARG A 209 1.77 6.73 -1.93
C ARG A 209 0.90 5.76 -1.10
N LEU A 210 1.14 5.58 0.19
CA LEU A 210 0.18 4.91 1.06
C LEU A 210 -1.04 5.83 1.26
N GLN A 211 -2.24 5.27 1.13
CA GLN A 211 -3.48 6.02 1.41
C GLN A 211 -3.71 6.12 2.91
N VAL A 212 -4.20 7.28 3.34
CA VAL A 212 -4.69 7.52 4.70
C VAL A 212 -6.21 7.62 4.62
N LEU A 213 -6.90 6.54 4.95
CA LEU A 213 -8.35 6.44 4.81
C LEU A 213 -9.12 7.21 5.88
N ASN A 214 -8.57 7.30 7.09
CA ASN A 214 -9.26 7.90 8.22
C ASN A 214 -9.07 9.44 8.23
N PRO A 215 -10.14 10.26 8.15
CA PRO A 215 -10.02 11.71 8.08
C PRO A 215 -9.25 12.34 9.25
N ALA A 216 -9.45 11.82 10.47
CA ALA A 216 -8.71 12.26 11.65
C ALA A 216 -7.19 12.07 11.48
N GLN A 217 -6.75 10.92 10.96
CA GLN A 217 -5.33 10.65 10.71
C GLN A 217 -4.79 11.49 9.54
N ALA A 218 -5.60 11.74 8.50
CA ALA A 218 -5.19 12.61 7.40
C ALA A 218 -4.98 14.06 7.88
N LEU A 219 -5.87 14.56 8.73
CA LEU A 219 -5.71 15.85 9.41
C LEU A 219 -4.46 15.86 10.31
N GLN A 220 -4.23 14.78 11.06
CA GLN A 220 -3.06 14.61 11.92
C GLN A 220 -1.75 14.72 11.12
N VAL A 221 -1.65 13.99 10.00
CA VAL A 221 -0.51 14.03 9.07
C VAL A 221 -0.33 15.43 8.51
N MET A 222 -1.41 16.03 8.00
CA MET A 222 -1.38 17.36 7.42
C MET A 222 -0.80 18.38 8.39
N LEU A 223 -1.35 18.47 9.61
CA LEU A 223 -0.93 19.45 10.60
C LEU A 223 0.51 19.20 11.08
N SER A 224 0.92 17.93 11.20
CA SER A 224 2.29 17.56 11.55
C SER A 224 3.31 18.06 10.53
N LEU A 225 2.93 18.06 9.25
CA LEU A 225 3.81 18.50 8.16
C LEU A 225 3.75 20.00 7.91
N GLN A 226 2.88 20.78 8.56
CA GLN A 226 2.77 22.21 8.29
C GLN A 226 4.05 23.00 8.58
N PHE A 227 4.84 22.53 9.55
CA PHE A 227 6.05 23.21 9.98
C PHE A 227 7.30 22.85 9.18
N THR A 228 7.22 21.88 8.25
CA THR A 228 8.33 21.53 7.36
C THR A 228 8.51 22.52 6.20
N ARG A 229 7.57 23.47 6.05
CA ARG A 229 7.52 24.45 4.95
C ARG A 229 7.37 25.88 5.46
N ALA A 230 8.00 26.84 4.78
CA ALA A 230 7.80 28.27 5.02
C ALA A 230 6.31 28.68 4.89
N GLY A 231 5.90 29.78 5.53
CA GLY A 231 4.52 30.30 5.44
C GLY A 231 3.48 29.53 6.26
N HIS A 232 3.91 28.78 7.28
CA HIS A 232 3.01 28.00 8.13
C HIS A 232 1.97 28.87 8.85
N ALA A 233 2.33 30.07 9.32
CA ALA A 233 1.40 30.97 10.02
C ALA A 233 0.14 31.28 9.17
N ARG A 234 0.32 31.70 7.91
CA ARG A 234 -0.78 31.97 6.98
C ARG A 234 -1.67 30.74 6.76
N ARG A 235 -1.07 29.55 6.61
CA ARG A 235 -1.82 28.30 6.45
C ARG A 235 -2.63 27.96 7.70
N CYS A 236 -2.03 28.11 8.88
CA CYS A 236 -2.70 27.86 10.15
C CYS A 236 -3.88 28.82 10.37
N THR A 237 -3.73 30.11 10.05
CA THR A 237 -4.84 31.08 10.09
C THR A 237 -5.98 30.68 9.15
N ALA A 238 -5.67 30.28 7.91
CA ALA A 238 -6.68 29.85 6.95
C ALA A 238 -7.45 28.60 7.41
N LEU A 239 -6.76 27.65 8.06
CA LEU A 239 -7.37 26.46 8.65
C LEU A 239 -8.22 26.79 9.88
N ALA A 240 -7.72 27.65 10.78
CA ALA A 240 -8.43 28.04 11.99
C ALA A 240 -9.78 28.71 11.67
N ALA A 241 -9.84 29.49 10.58
CA ALA A 241 -11.06 30.14 10.13
C ALA A 241 -12.17 29.16 9.70
N ARG A 242 -11.83 27.88 9.46
CA ARG A 242 -12.78 26.82 9.06
C ARG A 242 -13.23 25.93 10.21
N LEU A 243 -12.72 26.14 11.42
CA LEU A 243 -13.11 25.34 12.58
C LEU A 243 -14.54 25.73 13.04
N PRO A 244 -15.34 24.75 13.47
CA PRO A 244 -16.78 24.94 13.69
C PRO A 244 -17.12 25.79 14.92
N SER A 245 -16.21 25.91 15.89
CA SER A 245 -16.46 26.61 17.16
C SER A 245 -15.24 27.38 17.65
N ALA A 246 -15.48 28.33 18.57
CA ALA A 246 -14.40 29.05 19.26
C ALA A 246 -13.51 28.10 20.08
N ASP A 247 -14.10 27.10 20.72
CA ASP A 247 -13.37 26.09 21.50
C ASP A 247 -12.48 25.21 20.61
N ALA A 248 -12.97 24.81 19.43
CA ALA A 248 -12.17 24.08 18.46
C ALA A 248 -11.00 24.94 17.95
N ARG A 249 -11.23 26.23 17.69
CA ARG A 249 -10.16 27.20 17.33
C ARG A 249 -9.12 27.35 18.43
N HIS A 250 -9.56 27.46 19.68
CA HIS A 250 -8.65 27.55 20.81
C HIS A 250 -7.82 26.26 20.96
N ALA A 251 -8.45 25.09 20.90
CA ALA A 251 -7.78 23.79 20.96
C ALA A 251 -6.77 23.61 19.80
N PHE A 252 -7.12 24.10 18.60
CA PHE A 252 -6.25 24.08 17.44
C PHE A 252 -4.98 24.91 17.64
N HIS A 253 -5.10 26.15 18.12
CA HIS A 253 -3.93 26.98 18.41
C HIS A 253 -3.08 26.36 19.53
N ALA A 254 -3.71 25.87 20.61
CA ALA A 254 -2.99 25.21 21.70
C ALA A 254 -2.19 23.99 21.21
N PHE A 255 -2.78 23.18 20.32
CA PHE A 255 -2.08 22.07 19.67
C PHE A 255 -0.91 22.55 18.80
N LEU A 256 -1.14 23.50 17.88
CA LEU A 256 -0.09 23.98 16.98
C LEU A 256 1.08 24.63 17.70
N HIS A 257 0.81 25.45 18.72
CA HIS A 257 1.87 26.06 19.54
C HIS A 257 2.68 25.00 20.29
N THR A 258 2.01 23.98 20.83
CA THR A 258 2.69 22.85 21.48
C THR A 258 3.58 22.11 20.48
N LEU A 259 3.06 21.80 19.29
CA LEU A 259 3.80 21.07 18.26
C LEU A 259 5.01 21.87 17.77
N LEU A 260 4.85 23.18 17.55
CA LEU A 260 5.94 24.08 17.16
C LEU A 260 7.02 24.14 18.24
N ALA A 261 6.63 24.32 19.51
CA ALA A 261 7.57 24.37 20.62
C ALA A 261 8.41 23.08 20.73
N ARG A 262 7.77 21.90 20.61
CA ARG A 262 8.48 20.61 20.63
C ARG A 262 9.38 20.42 19.43
N ARG A 263 8.96 20.87 18.25
CA ARG A 263 9.80 20.84 17.05
C ARG A 263 11.04 21.72 17.19
N LEU A 264 10.90 22.92 17.76
CA LEU A 264 12.04 23.82 18.00
C LEU A 264 13.01 23.21 19.02
N ALA A 265 12.48 22.62 20.10
CA ALA A 265 13.29 21.94 21.12
C ALA A 265 14.05 20.71 20.56
N ALA A 266 13.50 20.04 19.55
CA ALA A 266 14.13 18.88 18.92
C ALA A 266 15.32 19.23 17.98
N GLY A 267 15.67 20.51 17.80
CA GLY A 267 16.82 20.93 16.99
C GLY A 267 16.61 20.78 15.48
N ARG A 268 17.68 20.93 14.67
CA ARG A 268 17.66 20.80 13.20
C ARG A 268 18.14 19.41 12.74
N CYS A 269 17.62 18.91 11.62
CA CYS A 269 18.09 17.69 10.96
C CYS A 269 18.71 18.04 9.59
N ALA A 270 19.72 17.27 9.18
CA ALA A 270 20.48 17.52 7.95
C ALA A 270 19.78 16.98 6.69
N ASP A 271 18.98 15.92 6.81
CA ASP A 271 18.32 15.25 5.69
C ASP A 271 16.80 15.10 5.87
N THR A 272 16.14 14.68 4.79
CA THR A 272 14.68 14.52 4.75
C THR A 272 14.20 13.37 5.64
N ASP A 273 14.96 12.28 5.73
CA ASP A 273 14.61 11.13 6.57
C ASP A 273 14.73 11.47 8.07
N GLY A 274 15.74 12.26 8.46
CA GLY A 274 15.89 12.81 9.80
C GLY A 274 14.77 13.79 10.15
N GLU A 275 14.37 14.68 9.23
CA GLU A 275 13.20 15.56 9.44
C GLU A 275 11.93 14.73 9.68
N ARG A 276 11.73 13.66 8.89
CA ARG A 276 10.60 12.75 9.03
C ARG A 276 10.59 12.07 10.40
N ALA A 277 11.70 11.44 10.77
CA ALA A 277 11.84 10.78 12.07
C ALA A 277 11.65 11.77 13.24
N ARG A 278 12.09 13.03 13.08
CA ARG A 278 11.87 14.08 14.07
C ARG A 278 10.39 14.40 14.23
N VAL A 279 9.63 14.53 13.15
CA VAL A 279 8.18 14.77 13.21
C VAL A 279 7.47 13.60 13.91
N GLU A 280 7.82 12.36 13.60
CA GLU A 280 7.28 11.17 14.26
C GLU A 280 7.55 11.16 15.77
N ARG A 281 8.77 11.56 16.18
CA ARG A 281 9.14 11.65 17.61
C ARG A 281 8.33 12.68 18.39
N LEU A 282 7.79 13.74 17.76
CA LEU A 282 6.93 14.71 18.45
C LEU A 282 5.68 14.04 19.05
N TRP A 283 5.20 12.98 18.42
CA TRP A 283 4.03 12.23 18.83
C TRP A 283 4.31 11.22 19.95
N LEU A 284 5.55 11.11 20.42
CA LEU A 284 5.87 10.41 21.67
C LEU A 284 5.55 11.27 22.90
N ASP A 285 5.44 12.59 22.77
CA ASP A 285 5.13 13.47 23.90
C ASP A 285 3.64 13.35 24.29
N PRO A 286 3.32 12.96 25.54
CA PRO A 286 1.93 12.88 26.01
C PRO A 286 1.16 14.20 25.89
N LEU A 287 1.82 15.34 26.03
CA LEU A 287 1.18 16.66 25.91
C LEU A 287 0.71 16.93 24.47
N VAL A 288 1.51 16.55 23.46
CA VAL A 288 1.13 16.67 22.04
C VAL A 288 -0.12 15.85 21.78
N ASN A 289 -0.14 14.60 22.26
CA ASN A 289 -1.29 13.70 22.12
C ASN A 289 -2.54 14.23 22.83
N ARG A 290 -2.42 14.74 24.06
CA ARG A 290 -3.55 15.32 24.80
C ARG A 290 -4.13 16.54 24.09
N ARG A 291 -3.29 17.43 23.57
CA ARG A 291 -3.74 18.63 22.82
C ARG A 291 -4.39 18.25 21.50
N TRP A 292 -3.82 17.27 20.79
CA TRP A 292 -4.41 16.70 19.59
C TRP A 292 -5.81 16.12 19.86
N GLN A 293 -5.93 15.24 20.87
CA GLN A 293 -7.20 14.62 21.24
C GLN A 293 -8.24 15.67 21.65
N ARG A 294 -7.85 16.70 22.40
CA ARG A 294 -8.73 17.81 22.75
C ARG A 294 -9.27 18.55 21.53
N LEU A 295 -8.47 18.70 20.48
CA LEU A 295 -8.92 19.29 19.22
C LEU A 295 -9.81 18.32 18.44
N VAL A 296 -9.29 17.15 18.08
CA VAL A 296 -9.94 16.28 17.08
C VAL A 296 -11.22 15.63 17.59
N LEU A 297 -11.37 15.45 18.91
CA LEU A 297 -12.61 14.92 19.49
C LEU A 297 -13.74 15.96 19.56
N GLN A 298 -13.45 17.24 19.29
CA GLN A 298 -14.48 18.26 19.05
C GLN A 298 -14.92 18.32 17.57
N LEU A 299 -14.24 17.57 16.71
CA LEU A 299 -14.57 17.44 15.29
C LEU A 299 -15.15 16.03 15.09
N ASP A 300 -16.05 15.87 14.13
CA ASP A 300 -16.41 14.55 13.62
C ASP A 300 -15.55 14.20 12.40
N ALA A 301 -15.79 13.01 11.83
CA ALA A 301 -15.07 12.55 10.64
C ALA A 301 -15.31 13.48 9.43
N ALA A 302 -16.54 14.01 9.27
CA ALA A 302 -16.91 14.86 8.15
C ALA A 302 -16.22 16.23 8.23
N ALA A 303 -16.16 16.85 9.39
CA ALA A 303 -15.44 18.10 9.62
C ALA A 303 -13.93 17.92 9.37
N CYS A 304 -13.34 16.79 9.81
CA CYS A 304 -11.95 16.48 9.50
C CYS A 304 -11.72 16.35 7.99
N GLU A 305 -12.60 15.64 7.28
CA GLU A 305 -12.55 15.48 5.83
C GLU A 305 -12.65 16.82 5.11
N GLN A 306 -13.60 17.67 5.49
CA GLN A 306 -13.78 19.00 4.90
C GLN A 306 -12.54 19.88 5.08
N LEU A 307 -11.90 19.85 6.25
CA LEU A 307 -10.66 20.60 6.52
C LEU A 307 -9.51 20.10 5.63
N VAL A 308 -9.36 18.79 5.50
CA VAL A 308 -8.30 18.19 4.67
C VAL A 308 -8.55 18.44 3.20
N ALA A 309 -9.78 18.25 2.70
CA ALA A 309 -10.16 18.54 1.33
C ALA A 309 -9.90 20.01 0.98
N PHE A 310 -10.38 20.94 1.82
CA PHE A 310 -10.10 22.37 1.68
C PHE A 310 -8.60 22.66 1.60
N ALA A 311 -7.81 22.06 2.47
CA ALA A 311 -6.37 22.27 2.48
C ALA A 311 -5.67 21.72 1.24
N VAL A 312 -6.11 20.59 0.70
CA VAL A 312 -5.57 20.02 -0.53
C VAL A 312 -5.94 20.91 -1.73
N GLU A 313 -7.21 21.29 -1.87
CA GLU A 313 -7.70 22.16 -2.94
C GLU A 313 -6.99 23.52 -2.96
N ARG A 314 -6.67 24.07 -1.78
CA ARG A 314 -5.97 25.36 -1.63
C ARG A 314 -4.44 25.23 -1.62
N GLY A 315 -3.89 24.03 -1.82
CA GLY A 315 -2.44 23.78 -1.80
C GLY A 315 -1.77 23.96 -0.43
N LEU A 316 -2.56 24.01 0.65
CA LEU A 316 -2.11 24.19 2.02
C LEU A 316 -1.54 22.90 2.63
N ALA A 317 -2.01 21.73 2.20
CA ALA A 317 -1.58 20.43 2.74
C ALA A 317 -0.16 19.99 2.29
N GLY A 318 0.35 20.59 1.21
CA GLY A 318 1.62 20.19 0.57
C GLY A 318 1.51 18.97 -0.34
N ALA A 319 2.55 18.75 -1.15
CA ALA A 319 2.53 17.74 -2.22
C ALA A 319 2.49 16.28 -1.71
N ALA A 320 2.82 16.07 -0.43
CA ALA A 320 2.91 14.74 0.17
C ALA A 320 1.54 14.14 0.51
N LEU A 321 0.53 14.97 0.84
CA LEU A 321 -0.79 14.50 1.20
C LEU A 321 -1.73 14.57 -0.01
N ARG A 322 -2.27 13.42 -0.40
CA ARG A 322 -3.35 13.31 -1.38
C ARG A 322 -4.58 12.83 -0.63
N TRP A 323 -5.61 13.67 -0.55
CA TRP A 323 -6.88 13.27 0.02
C TRP A 323 -7.81 12.77 -1.09
N ARG A 324 -8.50 11.66 -0.81
CA ARG A 324 -9.60 11.14 -1.62
C ARG A 324 -10.67 10.59 -0.68
N PRO A 325 -11.96 10.78 -1.00
CA PRO A 325 -13.03 10.10 -0.30
C PRO A 325 -12.80 8.58 -0.32
N GLN A 326 -13.23 7.88 0.73
CA GLN A 326 -12.89 6.48 0.95
C GLN A 326 -13.18 5.56 -0.25
N GLN A 327 -14.32 5.74 -0.91
CA GLN A 327 -14.70 4.94 -2.08
C GLN A 327 -13.71 5.10 -3.23
N ALA A 328 -13.29 6.34 -3.54
CA ALA A 328 -12.28 6.62 -4.55
C ALA A 328 -10.85 6.29 -4.09
N ALA A 329 -10.61 6.26 -2.78
CA ALA A 329 -9.30 5.92 -2.20
C ALA A 329 -9.02 4.40 -2.24
N THR A 330 -10.08 3.59 -2.28
CA THR A 330 -10.04 2.12 -2.28
C THR A 330 -10.39 1.51 -3.64
N GLU A 331 -10.54 2.34 -4.68
CA GLU A 331 -10.70 1.90 -6.06
C GLU A 331 -9.50 1.00 -6.47
N GLY A 332 -9.79 -0.14 -7.08
CA GLY A 332 -8.79 -1.14 -7.46
C GLY A 332 -8.29 -2.04 -6.32
N TRP A 333 -8.75 -1.85 -5.07
CA TRP A 333 -8.31 -2.68 -3.94
C TRP A 333 -8.94 -4.07 -3.92
N ALA A 334 -9.96 -4.33 -4.73
CA ALA A 334 -10.66 -5.62 -4.79
C ALA A 334 -11.09 -6.14 -3.39
N LEU A 335 -11.60 -5.23 -2.54
CA LEU A 335 -12.03 -5.56 -1.18
C LEU A 335 -13.13 -6.65 -1.22
N GLY A 336 -12.92 -7.74 -0.48
CA GLY A 336 -13.87 -8.86 -0.41
C GLY A 336 -13.96 -9.73 -1.67
N ALA A 337 -13.26 -9.37 -2.75
CA ALA A 337 -13.23 -10.16 -3.98
C ALA A 337 -12.01 -11.07 -3.99
N ARG A 338 -12.23 -12.39 -4.12
CA ARG A 338 -11.16 -13.33 -4.41
C ARG A 338 -10.98 -13.37 -5.92
N ALA A 339 -9.76 -13.10 -6.39
CA ALA A 339 -9.42 -13.36 -7.78
C ALA A 339 -9.44 -14.87 -8.00
N PRO A 340 -9.80 -15.36 -9.21
CA PRO A 340 -9.72 -16.77 -9.50
C PRO A 340 -8.26 -17.23 -9.30
N ALA A 341 -8.08 -18.14 -8.33
CA ALA A 341 -6.80 -18.59 -7.82
C ALA A 341 -6.40 -19.88 -8.52
N ALA A 342 -5.09 -20.13 -8.64
CA ALA A 342 -4.58 -21.40 -9.15
C ALA A 342 -5.30 -22.59 -8.48
N PRO A 343 -5.69 -23.65 -9.23
CA PRO A 343 -6.17 -24.88 -8.61
C PRO A 343 -5.11 -25.38 -7.63
N GLU A 344 -5.52 -25.68 -6.40
CA GLU A 344 -4.62 -26.28 -5.41
C GLU A 344 -3.95 -27.49 -6.06
N ALA A 345 -2.61 -27.56 -5.97
CA ALA A 345 -1.87 -28.75 -6.38
C ALA A 345 -2.27 -29.88 -5.42
N GLY A 346 -3.40 -30.54 -5.74
CA GLY A 346 -3.94 -31.65 -5.01
C GLY A 346 -2.88 -32.74 -4.92
N ARG A 347 -2.49 -33.05 -3.69
CA ARG A 347 -1.81 -34.29 -3.34
C ARG A 347 -2.67 -35.41 -3.90
N ALA A 348 -2.23 -36.05 -4.98
CA ALA A 348 -2.96 -37.15 -5.59
C ALA A 348 -3.25 -38.22 -4.52
N PRO A 349 -4.50 -38.67 -4.34
CA PRO A 349 -4.74 -39.85 -3.52
C PRO A 349 -3.96 -41.00 -4.15
N ALA A 350 -3.18 -41.70 -3.32
CA ALA A 350 -2.47 -42.89 -3.76
C ALA A 350 -3.50 -43.97 -4.10
N GLY A 351 -3.64 -44.28 -5.39
CA GLY A 351 -4.46 -45.41 -5.83
C GLY A 351 -4.91 -45.27 -7.28
N GLU A 352 -4.45 -46.22 -8.08
CA GLU A 352 -4.89 -46.60 -9.43
C GLU A 352 -4.33 -45.82 -10.64
N ALA A 353 -3.49 -46.56 -11.37
CA ALA A 353 -2.91 -46.21 -12.65
C ALA A 353 -4.01 -46.06 -13.72
N ALA A 354 -4.43 -44.82 -13.99
CA ALA A 354 -5.24 -44.49 -15.15
C ALA A 354 -4.32 -44.06 -16.32
N ALA A 355 -4.54 -44.69 -17.47
CA ALA A 355 -3.80 -44.52 -18.71
C ALA A 355 -3.68 -43.04 -19.15
N SER A 356 -2.48 -42.69 -19.63
CA SER A 356 -2.10 -41.35 -20.08
C SER A 356 -2.82 -40.97 -21.38
N ILE A 357 -3.90 -40.21 -21.27
CA ILE A 357 -4.46 -39.44 -22.38
C ILE A 357 -3.74 -38.07 -22.37
N PRO A 358 -3.20 -37.56 -23.49
CA PRO A 358 -2.59 -36.24 -23.50
C PRO A 358 -3.65 -35.21 -23.11
N ALA A 359 -3.40 -34.47 -22.02
CA ALA A 359 -4.29 -33.47 -21.48
C ALA A 359 -4.60 -32.44 -22.58
N ALA A 360 -5.82 -32.47 -23.12
CA ALA A 360 -6.25 -31.49 -24.09
C ALA A 360 -6.19 -30.10 -23.43
N VAL A 361 -5.36 -29.21 -23.98
CA VAL A 361 -5.23 -27.83 -23.53
C VAL A 361 -6.63 -27.21 -23.35
N SER A 362 -6.95 -26.76 -22.13
CA SER A 362 -8.27 -26.21 -21.80
C SER A 362 -8.71 -25.15 -22.83
N PRO A 363 -9.99 -25.12 -23.27
CA PRO A 363 -10.49 -24.12 -24.22
C PRO A 363 -10.15 -22.67 -23.85
N ALA A 364 -10.15 -22.35 -22.55
CA ALA A 364 -9.81 -21.02 -22.05
C ALA A 364 -8.32 -20.67 -22.25
N LEU A 365 -7.44 -21.66 -22.16
CA LEU A 365 -6.00 -21.52 -22.40
C LEU A 365 -5.67 -21.40 -23.90
N ARG A 366 -6.38 -22.12 -24.77
CA ARG A 366 -6.30 -21.93 -26.23
C ARG A 366 -6.72 -20.52 -26.65
N THR A 367 -7.75 -19.98 -25.99
CA THR A 367 -8.22 -18.61 -26.22
C THR A 367 -7.16 -17.58 -25.82
N ALA A 368 -6.48 -17.79 -24.68
CA ALA A 368 -5.36 -16.94 -24.25
C ALA A 368 -4.20 -16.99 -25.26
N GLN A 369 -3.79 -18.19 -25.69
CA GLN A 369 -2.75 -18.38 -26.71
C GLN A 369 -3.04 -17.60 -28.00
N ALA A 370 -4.27 -17.70 -28.51
CA ALA A 370 -4.68 -17.00 -29.73
C ALA A 370 -4.59 -15.47 -29.61
N ARG A 371 -5.04 -14.90 -28.47
CA ARG A 371 -4.94 -13.45 -28.22
C ARG A 371 -3.50 -12.97 -28.22
N TYR A 372 -2.61 -13.69 -27.56
CA TYR A 372 -1.21 -13.29 -27.46
C TYR A 372 -0.44 -13.50 -28.76
N ALA A 373 -0.79 -14.50 -29.56
CA ALA A 373 -0.26 -14.67 -30.91
C ALA A 373 -0.61 -13.49 -31.83
N SER A 374 -1.82 -12.93 -31.69
CA SER A 374 -2.27 -11.75 -32.46
C SER A 374 -1.70 -10.40 -31.98
N ARG A 375 -0.96 -10.34 -30.86
CA ARG A 375 -0.39 -9.08 -30.36
C ARG A 375 0.79 -8.63 -31.22
N PRO A 376 0.81 -7.35 -31.67
CA PRO A 376 1.96 -6.81 -32.38
C PRO A 376 3.21 -6.89 -31.47
N ALA A 377 4.36 -7.28 -32.03
CA ALA A 377 5.62 -7.24 -31.29
C ALA A 377 6.01 -5.78 -31.07
N CYS A 378 5.66 -5.27 -29.89
CA CYS A 378 6.22 -4.07 -29.29
C CYS A 378 6.16 -2.82 -30.19
N GLN A 379 5.17 -1.96 -29.98
CA GLN A 379 5.46 -0.53 -30.10
C GLN A 379 6.08 -0.07 -28.77
N PRO A 380 7.15 0.73 -28.78
CA PRO A 380 7.63 1.40 -27.58
C PRO A 380 6.49 2.25 -27.01
N GLN A 381 6.28 2.19 -25.70
CA GLN A 381 5.45 3.21 -25.04
C GLN A 381 6.10 4.57 -25.32
N PRO A 382 5.35 5.59 -25.79
CA PRO A 382 5.90 6.93 -25.89
C PRO A 382 6.41 7.33 -24.50
N ALA A 383 7.66 7.79 -24.44
CA ALA A 383 8.21 8.35 -23.22
C ALA A 383 7.25 9.42 -22.71
N LEU A 384 6.89 9.35 -21.43
CA LEU A 384 6.21 10.47 -20.78
C LEU A 384 7.06 11.73 -21.00
N PRO A 385 6.45 12.87 -21.42
CA PRO A 385 7.20 14.09 -21.63
C PRO A 385 7.96 14.44 -20.35
N ALA A 386 9.24 14.78 -20.50
CA ALA A 386 10.07 15.27 -19.41
C ALA A 386 9.35 16.44 -18.73
N PRO A 387 9.42 16.57 -17.39
CA PRO A 387 8.88 17.74 -16.73
C PRO A 387 9.57 18.97 -17.31
N LEU A 388 8.76 19.89 -17.84
CA LEU A 388 9.21 21.23 -18.24
C LEU A 388 10.07 21.79 -17.11
N ALA A 389 11.35 22.01 -17.41
CA ALA A 389 12.21 22.81 -16.57
C ALA A 389 11.51 24.16 -16.37
N ALA A 390 11.14 24.46 -15.13
CA ALA A 390 10.76 25.81 -14.77
C ALA A 390 12.00 26.68 -14.99
N GLN A 391 11.98 27.45 -16.07
CA GLN A 391 12.86 28.61 -16.20
C GLN A 391 12.38 29.62 -15.17
N GLY A 392 13.22 29.83 -14.17
CA GLY A 392 13.15 30.89 -13.17
C GLY A 392 14.57 31.19 -12.75
#